data_AF-A0A161Q456-F1
#
_entry.id   AF-A0A161Q456-F1
#
_cell.length_a   1.000
_cell.length_b   1.000
_cell.length_c   1.000
_cell.angle_alpha   90.00
_cell.angle_beta   90.00
_cell.angle_gamma   90.00
#
_symmetry.space_group_name_H-M   'P 1'
#
loop_
_entity.id
_entity.type
_entity.pdbx_description
1 polymer ?
#
loop_
_entity_poly.entity_id
_entity_poly.type
_entity_poly.pdbx_seq_one_letter_code
_entity_poly.pdbx_strand_id
1 'polypeptide(L)'
;MVQSNEGKLTRKTWESAIDEQIKYVEHSLDNLEAKIKLSILYRVSGNYSEFSKLFSNILLEEKEYLKDDKLGYRKLVLYDNGQSRIEFYKKLQHTERVIITFDSIFMTWDNPSFAFKLLSEQNMDIIAIRKKEKSTYQQDLSQEEFIEVVSPLMQGYTDKMAYGFSLGAYNTLYYASMLDCRIMAMSPRLSIHPEYGRTKIIPKFKMLDNELLPKNPKIKPIIVYDPKNSLDKRYVKEGILPSFPNATEVKIPYVGHGLAPQLLKMGLLKSFVYDFLQNKTPVYDRAKKIKSNTYYTNLGNACYQRNKLNWALNLVNKSIELESKSKEATKLKIKILKKQTRIKDACSFAKEAIHRIPNNLDLRLYLVDIFIELGEYLKADDEIKRCIHKFGENYSIRKRIKNLKDLV
;
A
#
# COMPACT_ATOMS: atom_id res chain seq x y z
N MET A 1 -7.07 36.97 3.91
CA MET A 1 -7.52 35.59 3.66
C MET A 1 -7.78 35.45 2.16
N VAL A 2 -6.77 35.03 1.41
CA VAL A 2 -6.90 34.86 -0.06
C VAL A 2 -7.36 33.43 -0.30
N GLN A 3 -8.57 33.29 -0.83
CA GLN A 3 -9.05 32.02 -1.38
C GLN A 3 -8.17 31.66 -2.58
N SER A 4 -7.35 30.62 -2.42
CA SER A 4 -6.60 30.03 -3.52
C SER A 4 -7.58 29.27 -4.41
N ASN A 5 -7.83 29.79 -5.61
CA ASN A 5 -8.33 28.99 -6.72
C ASN A 5 -7.30 27.89 -7.01
N GLU A 6 -7.51 26.69 -6.46
CA GLU A 6 -6.75 25.47 -6.81
C GLU A 6 -7.17 25.04 -8.23
N GLY A 7 -6.70 25.81 -9.21
CA GLY A 7 -6.75 25.48 -10.63
C GLY A 7 -5.55 24.62 -11.00
N LYS A 8 -5.78 23.64 -11.88
CA LYS A 8 -4.78 22.78 -12.51
C LYS A 8 -3.53 23.58 -12.92
N LEU A 9 -2.41 23.34 -12.23
CA LEU A 9 -1.12 23.91 -12.63
C LEU A 9 -0.68 23.25 -13.94
N THR A 10 -0.77 23.98 -15.05
CA THR A 10 -0.27 23.59 -16.38
C THR A 10 1.12 24.20 -16.62
N ARG A 11 1.90 23.74 -17.60
CA ARG A 11 3.20 24.34 -17.92
C ARG A 11 3.18 25.87 -18.10
N LYS A 12 2.10 26.42 -18.68
CA LYS A 12 1.88 27.89 -18.80
C LYS A 12 1.73 28.61 -17.46
N THR A 13 1.22 27.92 -16.43
CA THR A 13 1.13 28.47 -15.07
C THR A 13 2.48 28.51 -14.35
N TRP A 14 3.44 27.68 -14.76
CA TRP A 14 4.77 27.68 -14.15
C TRP A 14 5.58 28.92 -14.52
N GLU A 15 5.50 29.39 -15.77
CA GLU A 15 6.17 30.62 -16.20
C GLU A 15 5.63 31.84 -15.41
N SER A 16 4.31 31.97 -15.31
CA SER A 16 3.67 33.00 -14.47
C SER A 16 4.07 32.87 -12.99
N ALA A 17 4.10 31.64 -12.46
CA ALA A 17 4.50 31.40 -11.07
C ALA A 17 5.99 31.72 -10.82
N ILE A 18 6.86 31.51 -11.82
CA ILE A 18 8.27 31.92 -11.76
C ILE A 18 8.35 33.44 -11.72
N ASP A 19 7.66 34.16 -12.61
CA ASP A 19 7.71 35.63 -12.66
C ASP A 19 7.19 36.26 -11.36
N GLU A 20 6.10 35.75 -10.81
CA GLU A 20 5.58 36.17 -9.50
C GLU A 20 6.59 35.89 -8.38
N GLN A 21 7.21 34.71 -8.40
CA GLN A 21 8.16 34.32 -7.37
C GLN A 21 9.48 35.11 -7.47
N ILE A 22 9.95 35.45 -8.67
CA ILE A 22 11.10 36.33 -8.89
C ILE A 22 10.81 37.70 -8.26
N LYS A 23 9.68 38.32 -8.61
CA LYS A 23 9.26 39.60 -8.01
C LYS A 23 9.22 39.52 -6.49
N TYR A 24 8.69 38.43 -5.94
CA TYR A 24 8.63 38.25 -4.49
C TYR A 24 10.02 38.13 -3.85
N VAL A 25 10.95 37.38 -4.45
CA VAL A 25 12.33 37.24 -3.97
C VAL A 25 13.09 38.56 -4.05
N GLU A 26 12.91 39.33 -5.14
CA GLU A 26 13.52 40.66 -5.31
C GLU A 26 13.10 41.65 -4.21
N HIS A 27 11.85 41.57 -3.75
CA HIS A 27 11.31 42.44 -2.69
C HIS A 27 11.48 41.87 -1.28
N SER A 28 11.99 40.64 -1.14
CA SER A 28 12.15 39.92 0.13
C SER A 28 13.44 39.10 0.14
N LEU A 29 14.58 39.81 0.02
CA LEU A 29 15.92 39.26 -0.19
C LEU A 29 16.36 38.24 0.89
N ASP A 30 15.79 38.29 2.08
CA ASP A 30 16.10 37.39 3.21
C ASP A 30 15.17 36.17 3.32
N ASN A 31 14.27 35.94 2.36
CA ASN A 31 13.35 34.82 2.45
C ASN A 31 13.93 33.54 1.81
N LEU A 32 14.66 32.77 2.62
CA LEU A 32 15.21 31.45 2.26
C LEU A 32 14.16 30.53 1.61
N GLU A 33 12.96 30.46 2.17
CA GLU A 33 11.88 29.61 1.64
C GLU A 33 11.47 30.03 0.22
N ALA A 34 11.45 31.34 -0.03
CA ALA A 34 11.16 31.88 -1.35
C ALA A 34 12.24 31.55 -2.37
N LYS A 35 13.52 31.65 -1.98
CA LYS A 35 14.67 31.25 -2.81
C LYS A 35 14.64 29.75 -3.12
N ILE A 36 14.34 28.90 -2.13
CA ILE A 36 14.19 27.45 -2.33
C ILE A 36 13.05 27.15 -3.30
N LYS A 37 11.88 27.75 -3.08
CA LYS A 37 10.73 27.59 -3.98
C LYS A 37 11.05 28.02 -5.40
N LEU A 38 11.70 29.17 -5.59
CA LEU A 38 12.14 29.65 -6.89
C LEU A 38 13.09 28.67 -7.58
N SER A 39 14.08 28.13 -6.84
CA SER A 39 14.99 27.12 -7.39
C SER A 39 14.24 25.88 -7.90
N ILE A 40 13.26 25.39 -7.13
CA ILE A 40 12.45 24.24 -7.54
C ILE A 40 11.63 24.57 -8.79
N LEU A 41 11.06 25.77 -8.89
CA LEU A 41 10.32 26.21 -10.07
C LEU A 41 11.21 26.26 -11.32
N TYR A 42 12.44 26.78 -11.21
CA TYR A 42 13.41 26.72 -12.31
C TYR A 42 13.69 25.29 -12.77
N ARG A 43 13.75 24.34 -11.84
CA ARG A 43 13.94 22.93 -12.20
C ARG A 43 12.75 22.37 -12.96
N VAL A 44 11.53 22.65 -12.51
CA VAL A 44 10.29 22.13 -13.11
C VAL A 44 10.05 22.74 -14.50
N SER A 45 10.41 24.02 -14.71
CA SER A 45 10.29 24.68 -16.01
C SER A 45 11.38 24.29 -17.03
N GLY A 46 12.41 23.56 -16.60
CA GLY A 46 13.55 23.17 -17.45
C GLY A 46 14.72 24.15 -17.45
N ASN A 47 14.70 25.19 -16.60
CA ASN A 47 15.79 26.16 -16.43
C ASN A 47 16.88 25.60 -15.50
N TYR A 48 17.51 24.48 -15.90
CA TYR A 48 18.44 23.72 -15.06
C TYR A 48 19.69 24.48 -14.63
N SER A 49 20.17 25.42 -15.47
CA SER A 49 21.31 26.28 -15.14
C SER A 49 20.99 27.20 -13.97
N GLU A 50 19.85 27.90 -14.04
CA GLU A 50 19.40 28.80 -12.96
C GLU A 50 19.07 28.03 -11.68
N PHE A 51 18.45 26.84 -11.79
CA PHE A 51 18.30 25.95 -10.64
C PHE A 51 19.65 25.63 -9.99
N SER A 52 20.63 25.18 -10.78
CA SER A 52 21.93 24.75 -10.26
C SER A 52 22.67 25.91 -9.59
N LYS A 53 22.66 27.09 -10.21
CA LYS A 53 23.28 28.30 -9.68
C LYS A 53 22.61 28.75 -8.37
N LEU A 54 21.29 28.95 -8.40
CA LEU A 54 20.55 29.44 -7.24
C LEU A 54 20.59 28.45 -6.08
N PHE A 55 20.38 27.16 -6.34
CA PHE A 55 20.38 26.14 -5.29
C PHE A 55 21.77 25.96 -4.67
N SER A 56 22.85 26.00 -5.46
CA SER A 56 24.21 25.94 -4.92
C SER A 56 24.52 27.15 -4.04
N ASN A 57 24.09 28.36 -4.45
CA ASN A 57 24.24 29.56 -3.63
C ASN A 57 23.48 29.44 -2.31
N ILE A 58 22.23 28.95 -2.32
CA ILE A 58 21.44 28.70 -1.10
C ILE A 58 22.20 27.76 -0.14
N LEU A 59 22.75 26.65 -0.65
CA LEU A 59 23.49 25.70 0.18
C LEU A 59 24.78 26.28 0.77
N LEU A 60 25.41 27.24 0.09
CA LEU A 60 26.63 27.91 0.55
C LEU A 60 26.31 29.01 1.58
N GLU A 61 25.35 29.88 1.28
CA GLU A 61 24.97 31.04 2.12
C GLU A 61 24.33 30.59 3.44
N GLU A 62 23.48 29.55 3.40
CA GLU A 62 22.65 29.14 4.53
C GLU A 62 23.20 27.91 5.27
N LYS A 63 24.48 27.60 5.07
CA LYS A 63 25.11 26.37 5.55
C LYS A 63 24.91 26.12 7.04
N GLU A 64 25.00 27.16 7.87
CA GLU A 64 24.81 27.03 9.32
C GLU A 64 23.35 26.78 9.69
N TYR A 65 22.40 27.50 9.09
CA TYR A 65 20.96 27.26 9.29
C TYR A 65 20.57 25.83 8.89
N LEU A 66 21.08 25.35 7.75
CA LEU A 66 20.76 24.02 7.23
C LEU A 66 21.31 22.87 8.08
N LYS A 67 22.35 23.09 8.91
CA LYS A 67 22.81 22.07 9.87
C LYS A 67 21.78 21.79 10.95
N ASP A 68 21.04 22.82 11.38
CA ASP A 68 20.04 22.73 12.43
C ASP A 68 18.63 22.37 11.89
N ASP A 69 18.45 22.39 10.57
CA ASP A 69 17.21 21.98 9.92
C ASP A 69 16.96 20.47 10.05
N LYS A 70 16.22 20.11 11.10
CA LYS A 70 15.81 18.73 11.37
C LYS A 70 14.91 18.14 10.29
N LEU A 71 14.19 18.98 9.53
CA LEU A 71 13.35 18.50 8.42
C LEU A 71 14.22 18.13 7.23
N GLY A 72 15.24 18.94 6.91
CA GLY A 72 16.19 18.72 5.82
C GLY A 72 15.57 18.67 4.43
N TYR A 73 14.28 19.02 4.32
CA TYR A 73 13.47 18.94 3.11
C TYR A 73 12.53 20.14 3.02
N ARG A 74 12.21 20.54 1.78
CA ARG A 74 11.09 21.42 1.46
C ARG A 74 10.14 20.79 0.47
N LYS A 75 8.85 20.96 0.72
CA LYS A 75 7.77 20.38 -0.07
C LYS A 75 7.16 21.44 -0.97
N LEU A 76 7.02 21.14 -2.26
CA LEU A 76 6.25 21.93 -3.21
C LEU A 76 5.17 21.05 -3.85
N VAL A 77 3.93 21.56 -3.95
CA VAL A 77 2.87 20.92 -4.72
C VAL A 77 3.00 21.41 -6.16
N LEU A 78 3.24 20.48 -7.08
CA LEU A 78 3.51 20.77 -8.49
C LEU A 78 2.28 20.57 -9.38
N TYR A 79 1.35 19.76 -8.92
CA TYR A 79 0.08 19.47 -9.57
C TYR A 79 -0.98 19.23 -8.50
N ASP A 80 -2.17 19.76 -8.76
CA ASP A 80 -3.38 19.52 -7.98
C ASP A 80 -4.60 19.66 -8.90
N ASN A 81 -5.46 18.65 -8.92
CA ASN A 81 -6.74 18.69 -9.62
C ASN A 81 -7.94 18.54 -8.67
N GLY A 82 -7.71 18.69 -7.36
CA GLY A 82 -8.70 18.52 -6.31
C GLY A 82 -8.94 17.06 -5.91
N GLN A 83 -8.30 16.08 -6.54
CA GLN A 83 -8.42 14.64 -6.25
C GLN A 83 -7.06 13.92 -6.13
N SER A 84 -6.11 14.27 -6.99
CA SER A 84 -4.72 13.83 -6.98
C SER A 84 -3.78 15.02 -6.86
N ARG A 85 -2.65 14.80 -6.18
CA ARG A 85 -1.56 15.78 -6.05
C ARG A 85 -0.22 15.14 -6.41
N ILE A 86 0.66 15.93 -7.02
CA ILE A 86 2.08 15.59 -7.17
C ILE A 86 2.86 16.52 -6.24
N GLU A 87 3.45 15.94 -5.21
CA GLU A 87 4.29 16.65 -4.24
C GLU A 87 5.76 16.35 -4.51
N PHE A 88 6.59 17.37 -4.57
CA PHE A 88 8.03 17.23 -4.64
C PHE A 88 8.68 17.65 -3.32
N TYR A 89 9.44 16.74 -2.73
CA TYR A 89 10.22 16.95 -1.53
C TYR A 89 11.68 17.09 -1.93
N LYS A 90 12.15 18.34 -2.00
CA LYS A 90 13.55 18.68 -2.26
C LYS A 90 14.34 18.60 -0.97
N LYS A 91 15.33 17.70 -0.93
CA LYS A 91 16.33 17.66 0.13
C LYS A 91 17.24 18.88 0.02
N LEU A 92 17.50 19.54 1.14
CA LEU A 92 18.34 20.75 1.22
C LEU A 92 19.84 20.40 1.27
N GLN A 93 20.27 19.58 0.31
CA GLN A 93 21.65 19.25 0.03
C GLN A 93 21.77 18.77 -1.42
N HIS A 94 23.01 18.64 -1.91
CA HIS A 94 23.24 18.02 -3.22
C HIS A 94 22.81 16.54 -3.20
N THR A 95 21.97 16.19 -4.17
CA THR A 95 21.51 14.82 -4.37
C THR A 95 21.63 14.47 -5.86
N GLU A 96 21.98 13.21 -6.13
CA GLU A 96 22.02 12.65 -7.48
C GLU A 96 20.88 11.65 -7.72
N ARG A 97 20.03 11.47 -6.72
CA ARG A 97 19.04 10.40 -6.66
C ARG A 97 17.64 10.97 -6.46
N VAL A 98 16.68 10.44 -7.20
CA VAL A 98 15.26 10.76 -7.04
C VAL A 98 14.42 9.50 -7.00
N ILE A 99 13.39 9.50 -6.16
CA ILE A 99 12.46 8.39 -6.05
C ILE A 99 11.00 8.83 -6.16
N ILE A 100 10.25 8.13 -7.00
CA ILE A 100 8.81 8.31 -7.18
C ILE A 100 8.07 7.33 -6.28
N THR A 101 7.04 7.81 -5.58
CA THR A 101 6.21 6.98 -4.69
C THR A 101 4.73 7.26 -4.90
N PHE A 102 3.92 6.24 -4.66
CA PHE A 102 2.46 6.32 -4.79
C PHE A 102 1.80 5.88 -3.48
N ASP A 103 0.81 6.64 -3.05
CA ASP A 103 0.07 6.35 -1.83
C ASP A 103 -0.69 5.01 -1.89
N SER A 104 -0.74 4.32 -0.75
CA SER A 104 -1.52 3.09 -0.62
C SER A 104 -3.03 3.38 -0.48
N ILE A 105 -3.86 2.33 -0.40
CA ILE A 105 -5.33 2.49 -0.30
C ILE A 105 -5.78 3.32 0.93
N PHE A 106 -4.99 3.34 2.01
CA PHE A 106 -5.35 3.99 3.28
C PHE A 106 -4.75 5.38 3.48
N MET A 107 -3.97 5.88 2.53
CA MET A 107 -3.24 7.14 2.68
C MET A 107 -3.92 8.28 1.94
N THR A 108 -3.78 9.48 2.48
CA THR A 108 -4.27 10.73 1.91
C THR A 108 -3.18 11.79 2.08
N TRP A 109 -3.24 12.87 1.32
CA TRP A 109 -2.28 13.98 1.41
C TRP A 109 -2.26 14.71 2.76
N ASP A 110 -3.23 14.47 3.64
CA ASP A 110 -3.28 15.05 4.99
C ASP A 110 -2.22 14.45 5.92
N ASN A 111 -1.64 13.32 5.51
CA ASN A 111 -0.57 12.65 6.23
C ASN A 111 0.73 12.68 5.40
N PRO A 112 1.91 12.49 6.01
CA PRO A 112 3.15 12.28 5.28
C PRO A 112 3.01 11.17 4.24
N SER A 113 3.71 11.28 3.12
CA SER A 113 3.62 10.28 2.04
C SER A 113 4.08 8.90 2.52
N PHE A 114 3.55 7.87 1.86
CA PHE A 114 3.72 6.45 2.24
C PHE A 114 5.13 6.05 2.67
N ALA A 115 6.14 6.53 1.97
CA ALA A 115 7.52 6.14 2.21
C ALA A 115 8.38 7.28 2.76
N PHE A 116 7.82 8.48 3.01
CA PHE A 116 8.60 9.65 3.40
C PHE A 116 9.51 9.38 4.59
N LYS A 117 8.97 8.83 5.69
CA LYS A 117 9.74 8.54 6.91
C LYS A 117 10.94 7.62 6.67
N LEU A 118 10.81 6.64 5.77
CA LEU A 118 11.88 5.68 5.48
C LEU A 118 12.91 6.27 4.50
N LEU A 119 12.45 7.06 3.53
CA LEU A 119 13.27 7.61 2.45
C LEU A 119 13.97 8.91 2.84
N SER A 120 13.43 9.68 3.78
CA SER A 120 14.05 10.92 4.26
C SER A 120 15.38 10.68 4.98
N GLU A 121 15.56 9.48 5.54
CA GLU A 121 16.85 9.01 6.09
C GLU A 121 17.94 8.85 5.01
N GLN A 122 17.59 8.92 3.73
CA GLN A 122 18.51 8.70 2.61
C GLN A 122 18.81 10.01 1.87
N ASN A 123 20.00 10.12 1.27
CA ASN A 123 20.34 11.27 0.43
C ASN A 123 19.65 11.16 -0.95
N MET A 124 18.40 11.60 -1.05
CA MET A 124 17.62 11.63 -2.30
C MET A 124 16.46 12.62 -2.23
N ASP A 125 16.00 13.07 -3.40
CA ASP A 125 14.76 13.80 -3.57
C ASP A 125 13.57 12.84 -3.74
N ILE A 126 12.36 13.25 -3.33
CA ILE A 126 11.17 12.39 -3.35
C ILE A 126 10.05 13.07 -4.15
N ILE A 127 9.49 12.36 -5.12
CA ILE A 127 8.27 12.74 -5.84
C ILE A 127 7.15 11.83 -5.32
N ALA A 128 6.13 12.40 -4.67
CA ALA A 128 5.04 11.64 -4.08
C ALA A 128 3.71 11.96 -4.78
N ILE A 129 3.10 10.92 -5.33
CA ILE A 129 1.79 10.99 -5.97
C ILE A 129 0.76 10.62 -4.90
N ARG A 130 -0.04 11.62 -4.53
CA ARG A 130 -0.97 11.59 -3.42
C ARG A 130 -2.40 11.60 -3.92
N LYS A 131 -3.33 11.30 -3.01
CA LYS A 131 -4.77 11.33 -3.25
C LYS A 131 -5.51 12.01 -2.10
N LYS A 132 -6.67 12.59 -2.40
CA LYS A 132 -7.54 13.24 -1.42
C LYS A 132 -8.16 12.27 -0.44
N GLU A 133 -8.68 11.16 -0.97
CA GLU A 133 -9.51 10.23 -0.20
C GLU A 133 -8.97 8.80 -0.23
N LYS A 134 -9.34 8.02 0.79
CA LYS A 134 -9.04 6.60 0.86
C LYS A 134 -9.84 5.85 -0.21
N SER A 135 -9.18 5.52 -1.31
CA SER A 135 -9.77 4.75 -2.40
C SER A 135 -9.00 3.47 -2.73
N THR A 136 -9.68 2.54 -3.39
CA THR A 136 -9.11 1.29 -3.93
C THR A 136 -8.58 1.42 -5.36
N TYR A 137 -8.66 2.64 -5.91
CA TYR A 137 -8.15 3.05 -7.23
C TYR A 137 -7.69 4.51 -7.19
N GLN A 138 -6.97 4.92 -8.23
CA GLN A 138 -6.62 6.31 -8.54
C GLN A 138 -6.61 6.40 -10.07
N GLN A 139 -7.51 7.20 -10.64
CA GLN A 139 -7.76 7.25 -12.10
C GLN A 139 -7.95 8.68 -12.61
N ASP A 140 -7.93 9.66 -11.70
CA ASP A 140 -8.18 11.08 -11.95
C ASP A 140 -6.93 11.84 -12.39
N LEU A 141 -5.76 11.19 -12.40
CA LEU A 141 -4.50 11.69 -12.96
C LEU A 141 -4.19 10.92 -14.25
N SER A 142 -4.10 11.61 -15.39
CA SER A 142 -3.74 10.96 -16.66
C SER A 142 -2.23 10.65 -16.73
N GLN A 143 -1.84 9.76 -17.65
CA GLN A 143 -0.44 9.46 -17.90
C GLN A 143 0.30 10.66 -18.49
N GLU A 144 -0.35 11.42 -19.36
CA GLU A 144 0.17 12.64 -19.98
C GLU A 144 0.43 13.72 -18.93
N GLU A 145 -0.54 13.97 -18.04
CA GLU A 145 -0.39 14.92 -16.93
C GLU A 145 0.75 14.52 -16.00
N PHE A 146 0.86 13.22 -15.68
CA PHE A 146 1.97 12.71 -14.89
C PHE A 146 3.32 12.95 -15.58
N ILE A 147 3.44 12.62 -16.87
CA ILE A 147 4.67 12.76 -17.64
C ILE A 147 5.08 14.23 -17.80
N GLU A 148 4.13 15.13 -18.07
CA GLU A 148 4.36 16.58 -18.20
C GLU A 148 4.99 17.15 -16.93
N VAL A 149 4.50 16.74 -15.76
CA VAL A 149 4.98 17.24 -14.45
C VAL A 149 6.28 16.57 -14.01
N VAL A 150 6.38 15.24 -14.17
CA VAL A 150 7.45 14.45 -13.53
C VAL A 150 8.70 14.36 -14.40
N SER A 151 8.60 14.33 -15.73
CA SER A 151 9.77 14.14 -16.59
C SER A 151 10.81 15.27 -16.46
N PRO A 152 10.42 16.57 -16.47
CA PRO A 152 11.38 17.67 -16.31
C PRO A 152 12.12 17.63 -14.97
N LEU A 153 11.43 17.23 -13.90
CA LEU A 153 12.03 17.09 -12.56
C LEU A 153 13.15 16.06 -12.54
N MET A 154 12.98 14.96 -13.26
CA MET A 154 13.90 13.82 -13.25
C MET A 154 15.18 14.07 -14.02
N GLN A 155 15.26 15.13 -14.82
CA GLN A 155 16.48 15.49 -15.54
C GLN A 155 17.61 15.85 -14.55
N GLY A 156 18.83 15.44 -14.89
CA GLY A 156 20.02 15.68 -14.06
C GLY A 156 20.27 14.68 -12.92
N TYR A 157 19.31 13.83 -12.56
CA TYR A 157 19.57 12.73 -11.61
C TYR A 157 20.20 11.52 -12.33
N THR A 158 21.22 10.93 -11.70
CA THR A 158 21.92 9.74 -12.21
C THR A 158 21.21 8.44 -11.80
N ASP A 159 20.53 8.43 -10.65
CA ASP A 159 19.76 7.28 -10.17
C ASP A 159 18.28 7.65 -9.95
N LYS A 160 17.44 7.11 -10.82
CA LYS A 160 16.00 7.37 -10.87
C LYS A 160 15.27 6.11 -10.46
N MET A 161 14.41 6.21 -9.46
CA MET A 161 13.72 5.07 -8.86
C MET A 161 12.22 5.29 -8.76
N ALA A 162 11.45 4.22 -8.74
CA ALA A 162 10.05 4.25 -8.35
C ALA A 162 9.68 3.04 -7.49
N TYR A 163 8.87 3.28 -6.45
CA TYR A 163 8.52 2.26 -5.46
C TYR A 163 7.10 2.42 -4.92
N GLY A 164 6.40 1.29 -4.78
CA GLY A 164 5.07 1.29 -4.18
C GLY A 164 4.66 -0.06 -3.60
N PHE A 165 3.51 -0.04 -2.90
CA PHE A 165 2.86 -1.22 -2.32
C PHE A 165 1.36 -1.26 -2.65
N SER A 166 0.84 -2.45 -2.99
CA SER A 166 -0.59 -2.67 -3.28
C SER A 166 -1.08 -1.78 -4.45
N LEU A 167 -2.06 -0.91 -4.22
CA LEU A 167 -2.49 0.10 -5.20
C LEU A 167 -1.31 0.98 -5.66
N GLY A 168 -0.46 1.43 -4.73
CA GLY A 168 0.71 2.23 -5.07
C GLY A 168 1.71 1.47 -5.95
N ALA A 169 1.84 0.15 -5.77
CA ALA A 169 2.67 -0.70 -6.63
C ALA A 169 2.09 -0.87 -8.03
N TYR A 170 0.76 -0.97 -8.16
CA TYR A 170 0.08 -0.91 -9.45
C TYR A 170 0.35 0.43 -10.14
N ASN A 171 0.12 1.56 -9.45
CA ASN A 171 0.37 2.89 -10.00
C ASN A 171 1.84 3.10 -10.35
N THR A 172 2.77 2.54 -9.58
CA THR A 172 4.21 2.57 -9.89
C THR A 172 4.48 1.92 -11.24
N LEU A 173 3.93 0.74 -11.50
CA LEU A 173 4.08 0.07 -12.79
C LEU A 173 3.32 0.81 -13.91
N TYR A 174 2.16 1.38 -13.61
CA TYR A 174 1.32 2.07 -14.60
C TYR A 174 1.93 3.40 -15.06
N TYR A 175 2.42 4.23 -14.13
CA TYR A 175 2.94 5.56 -14.44
C TYR A 175 4.46 5.56 -14.67
N ALA A 176 5.23 5.00 -13.75
CA ALA A 176 6.69 5.13 -13.79
C ALA A 176 7.37 4.22 -14.82
N SER A 177 6.65 3.22 -15.38
CA SER A 177 7.20 2.42 -16.50
C SER A 177 7.32 3.20 -17.82
N MET A 178 6.69 4.37 -17.93
CA MET A 178 6.87 5.29 -19.06
C MET A 178 8.16 6.11 -18.93
N LEU A 179 8.80 6.09 -17.76
CA LEU A 179 10.02 6.83 -17.45
C LEU A 179 11.22 5.88 -17.44
N ASP A 180 12.40 6.41 -17.72
CA ASP A 180 13.65 5.67 -17.57
C ASP A 180 14.07 5.64 -16.09
N CYS A 181 13.56 4.66 -15.34
CA CYS A 181 13.83 4.48 -13.92
C CYS A 181 13.76 3.01 -13.50
N ARG A 182 14.43 2.69 -12.39
CA ARG A 182 14.37 1.36 -11.78
C ARG A 182 13.12 1.26 -10.90
N ILE A 183 12.40 0.14 -10.97
CA ILE A 183 11.09 -0.01 -10.33
C ILE A 183 11.11 -1.17 -9.34
N MET A 184 10.56 -0.97 -8.13
CA MET A 184 10.16 -2.05 -7.24
C MET A 184 8.67 -1.97 -6.91
N ALA A 185 7.92 -3.02 -7.24
CA ALA A 185 6.50 -3.13 -7.01
C ALA A 185 6.20 -4.26 -6.01
N MET A 186 5.67 -3.92 -4.84
CA MET A 186 5.33 -4.89 -3.79
C MET A 186 3.82 -5.19 -3.78
N SER A 187 3.46 -6.45 -4.02
CA SER A 187 2.08 -6.93 -4.14
C SER A 187 1.19 -6.03 -5.01
N PRO A 188 1.60 -5.70 -6.25
CA PRO A 188 0.84 -4.80 -7.14
C PRO A 188 -0.60 -5.28 -7.30
N ARG A 189 -1.57 -4.37 -7.12
CA ARG A 189 -2.99 -4.68 -7.26
C ARG A 189 -3.84 -3.44 -7.50
N LEU A 190 -4.68 -3.49 -8.53
CA LEU A 190 -5.82 -2.59 -8.71
C LEU A 190 -7.11 -3.35 -8.37
N SER A 191 -7.83 -2.93 -7.32
CA SER A 191 -8.99 -3.71 -6.83
C SER A 191 -10.20 -3.68 -7.78
N ILE A 192 -10.30 -2.64 -8.60
CA ILE A 192 -11.38 -2.45 -9.59
C ILE A 192 -11.05 -3.07 -10.95
N HIS A 193 -9.85 -3.64 -11.14
CA HIS A 193 -9.46 -4.20 -12.42
C HIS A 193 -10.46 -5.27 -12.87
N PRO A 194 -11.02 -5.20 -14.09
CA PRO A 194 -12.12 -6.08 -14.51
C PRO A 194 -11.72 -7.56 -14.46
N GLU A 195 -10.51 -7.90 -14.88
CA GLU A 195 -10.02 -9.28 -14.88
C GLU A 195 -9.33 -9.74 -13.58
N TYR A 196 -8.45 -8.89 -13.01
CA TYR A 196 -7.56 -9.25 -11.91
C TYR A 196 -7.95 -8.64 -10.56
N GLY A 197 -9.03 -7.85 -10.53
CA GLY A 197 -9.51 -7.16 -9.35
C GLY A 197 -10.24 -8.08 -8.37
N ARG A 198 -10.88 -7.46 -7.38
CA ARG A 198 -11.67 -8.19 -6.38
C ARG A 198 -13.10 -8.30 -6.88
N THR A 199 -13.64 -9.51 -6.97
CA THR A 199 -15.01 -9.80 -7.44
C THR A 199 -16.10 -8.96 -6.76
N LYS A 200 -15.93 -8.61 -5.48
CA LYS A 200 -16.89 -7.77 -4.73
C LYS A 200 -16.75 -6.26 -4.95
N ILE A 201 -15.65 -5.82 -5.58
CA ILE A 201 -15.31 -4.42 -5.80
C ILE A 201 -15.53 -4.03 -7.26
N ILE A 202 -15.17 -4.90 -8.21
CA ILE A 202 -15.36 -4.70 -9.66
C ILE A 202 -16.75 -4.14 -10.02
N PRO A 203 -17.89 -4.73 -9.57
CA PRO A 203 -19.21 -4.23 -9.97
C PRO A 203 -19.59 -2.89 -9.34
N LYS A 204 -18.82 -2.38 -8.37
CA LYS A 204 -19.13 -1.13 -7.66
C LYS A 204 -18.53 0.11 -8.31
N PHE A 205 -17.50 -0.06 -9.14
CA PHE A 205 -16.73 1.04 -9.67
C PHE A 205 -16.37 0.76 -11.12
N LYS A 206 -16.53 1.76 -11.98
CA LYS A 206 -16.10 1.70 -13.37
C LYS A 206 -14.59 2.00 -13.46
N MET A 207 -13.86 1.16 -14.18
CA MET A 207 -12.49 1.46 -14.60
C MET A 207 -12.55 2.33 -15.86
N LEU A 208 -11.81 3.43 -15.88
CA LEU A 208 -11.67 4.36 -17.00
C LEU A 208 -10.42 3.96 -17.79
N ASP A 209 -10.53 3.80 -19.12
CA ASP A 209 -9.55 3.64 -20.24
C ASP A 209 -8.11 3.11 -19.99
N ASN A 210 -7.81 2.59 -18.81
CA ASN A 210 -6.51 2.16 -18.33
C ASN A 210 -6.38 0.63 -18.40
N GLU A 211 -7.01 -0.03 -19.39
CA GLU A 211 -7.24 -1.48 -19.37
C GLU A 211 -5.97 -2.30 -19.20
N LEU A 212 -4.81 -1.78 -19.60
CA LEU A 212 -3.55 -2.51 -19.59
C LEU A 212 -2.39 -1.66 -19.08
N LEU A 213 -1.49 -2.32 -18.35
CA LEU A 213 -0.18 -1.75 -18.05
C LEU A 213 0.56 -1.45 -19.35
N PRO A 214 1.23 -0.28 -19.48
CA PRO A 214 2.06 0.02 -20.64
C PRO A 214 3.07 -1.11 -20.88
N LYS A 215 3.13 -1.60 -22.12
CA LYS A 215 4.14 -2.58 -22.51
C LYS A 215 5.47 -1.88 -22.65
N ASN A 216 6.43 -2.20 -21.78
CA ASN A 216 7.77 -1.65 -21.88
C ASN A 216 8.83 -2.74 -21.60
N PRO A 217 9.33 -3.42 -22.64
CA PRO A 217 10.31 -4.49 -22.48
C PRO A 217 11.69 -3.99 -22.03
N LYS A 218 11.96 -2.67 -22.10
CA LYS A 218 13.24 -2.09 -21.65
C LYS A 218 13.34 -2.01 -20.14
N ILE A 219 12.21 -1.87 -19.44
CA ILE A 219 12.16 -1.78 -17.98
C ILE A 219 12.24 -3.18 -17.37
N LYS A 220 13.03 -3.29 -16.30
CA LYS A 220 13.29 -4.54 -15.58
C LYS A 220 12.81 -4.42 -14.13
N PRO A 221 11.49 -4.36 -13.88
CA PRO A 221 10.98 -4.10 -12.55
C PRO A 221 11.21 -5.29 -11.61
N ILE A 222 11.44 -5.02 -10.33
CA ILE A 222 11.44 -6.03 -9.27
C ILE A 222 10.00 -6.18 -8.76
N ILE A 223 9.44 -7.37 -8.91
CA ILE A 223 8.08 -7.71 -8.50
C ILE A 223 8.12 -8.59 -7.26
N VAL A 224 7.77 -8.04 -6.10
CA VAL A 224 7.74 -8.76 -4.82
C VAL A 224 6.31 -9.19 -4.53
N TYR A 225 6.01 -10.49 -4.41
CA TYR A 225 4.65 -10.96 -4.20
C TYR A 225 4.55 -12.33 -3.51
N ASP A 226 3.35 -12.67 -3.03
CA ASP A 226 3.03 -14.01 -2.54
C ASP A 226 2.50 -14.91 -3.67
N PRO A 227 3.28 -15.90 -4.16
CA PRO A 227 2.82 -16.81 -5.21
C PRO A 227 1.73 -17.79 -4.76
N LYS A 228 1.40 -17.85 -3.47
CA LYS A 228 0.31 -18.65 -2.91
C LYS A 228 -0.98 -17.84 -2.73
N ASN A 229 -0.93 -16.53 -2.90
CA ASN A 229 -2.12 -15.71 -3.05
C ASN A 229 -2.62 -15.81 -4.51
N SER A 230 -3.81 -16.37 -4.73
CA SER A 230 -4.32 -16.63 -6.09
C SER A 230 -4.49 -15.36 -6.91
N LEU A 231 -4.99 -14.28 -6.32
CA LEU A 231 -5.18 -13.00 -7.00
C LEU A 231 -3.84 -12.35 -7.37
N ASP A 232 -2.89 -12.26 -6.41
CA ASP A 232 -1.57 -11.68 -6.72
C ASP A 232 -0.82 -12.52 -7.74
N LYS A 233 -0.82 -13.86 -7.59
CA LYS A 233 -0.19 -14.77 -8.55
C LYS A 233 -0.77 -14.59 -9.94
N ARG A 234 -2.10 -14.61 -10.06
CA ARG A 234 -2.79 -14.48 -11.35
C ARG A 234 -2.41 -13.16 -12.01
N TYR A 235 -2.51 -12.04 -11.27
CA TYR A 235 -2.20 -10.73 -11.83
C TYR A 235 -0.73 -10.61 -12.26
N VAL A 236 0.20 -11.10 -11.44
CA VAL A 236 1.63 -11.07 -11.80
C VAL A 236 1.87 -11.89 -13.07
N LYS A 237 1.33 -13.10 -13.16
CA LYS A 237 1.60 -14.01 -14.29
C LYS A 237 0.92 -13.61 -15.59
N GLU A 238 -0.34 -13.20 -15.51
CA GLU A 238 -1.20 -12.95 -16.69
C GLU A 238 -1.25 -11.47 -17.07
N GLY A 239 -1.07 -10.55 -16.11
CA GLY A 239 -1.12 -9.10 -16.35
C GLY A 239 0.25 -8.43 -16.42
N ILE A 240 1.11 -8.66 -15.44
CA ILE A 240 2.36 -7.87 -15.27
C ILE A 240 3.50 -8.39 -16.15
N LEU A 241 3.81 -9.69 -16.07
CA LEU A 241 4.94 -10.27 -16.80
C LEU A 241 4.81 -10.13 -18.33
N PRO A 242 3.61 -10.20 -18.95
CA PRO A 242 3.47 -9.91 -20.37
C PRO A 242 3.82 -8.47 -20.77
N SER A 243 3.57 -7.48 -19.89
CA SER A 243 3.97 -6.09 -20.12
C SER A 243 5.45 -5.83 -19.81
N PHE A 244 6.03 -6.62 -18.89
CA PHE A 244 7.42 -6.49 -18.43
C PHE A 244 8.14 -7.86 -18.44
N PRO A 245 8.51 -8.38 -19.63
CA PRO A 245 9.08 -9.73 -19.75
C PRO A 245 10.43 -9.90 -19.03
N ASN A 246 11.16 -8.80 -18.83
CA ASN A 246 12.46 -8.77 -18.15
C ASN A 246 12.35 -8.47 -16.64
N ALA A 247 11.16 -8.61 -16.05
CA ALA A 247 10.93 -8.40 -14.63
C ALA A 247 11.62 -9.48 -13.77
N THR A 248 12.14 -9.06 -12.61
CA THR A 248 12.70 -9.97 -11.61
C THR A 248 11.65 -10.28 -10.54
N GLU A 249 11.34 -11.57 -10.33
CA GLU A 249 10.36 -11.99 -9.32
C GLU A 249 11.02 -12.29 -7.96
N VAL A 250 10.58 -11.60 -6.90
CA VAL A 250 10.92 -11.94 -5.51
C VAL A 250 9.70 -12.57 -4.83
N LYS A 251 9.75 -13.89 -4.64
CA LYS A 251 8.61 -14.70 -4.19
C LYS A 251 8.64 -14.94 -2.68
N ILE A 252 7.57 -14.52 -1.99
CA ILE A 252 7.43 -14.69 -0.53
C ILE A 252 6.15 -15.49 -0.25
N PRO A 253 6.21 -16.82 -0.18
CA PRO A 253 5.02 -17.66 -0.09
C PRO A 253 4.30 -17.52 1.25
N TYR A 254 2.96 -17.55 1.20
CA TYR A 254 2.03 -17.59 2.35
C TYR A 254 1.93 -16.32 3.19
N VAL A 255 2.56 -15.20 2.82
CA VAL A 255 2.39 -13.92 3.55
C VAL A 255 1.12 -13.15 3.18
N GLY A 256 0.42 -13.58 2.13
CA GLY A 256 -0.79 -12.95 1.61
C GLY A 256 -0.55 -11.61 0.95
N HIS A 257 -1.64 -10.90 0.65
CA HIS A 257 -1.57 -9.58 -0.01
C HIS A 257 -0.98 -8.48 0.88
N GLY A 258 -1.10 -8.62 2.20
CA GLY A 258 -0.54 -7.70 3.20
C GLY A 258 0.98 -7.81 3.33
N LEU A 259 1.70 -8.04 2.24
CA LEU A 259 3.12 -8.41 2.22
C LEU A 259 4.02 -7.36 2.88
N ALA A 260 3.84 -6.07 2.61
CA ALA A 260 4.67 -5.02 3.23
C ALA A 260 4.48 -4.95 4.77
N PRO A 261 3.26 -4.91 5.33
CA PRO A 261 3.05 -5.06 6.77
C PRO A 261 3.64 -6.34 7.36
N GLN A 262 3.61 -7.47 6.64
CA GLN A 262 4.22 -8.72 7.10
C GLN A 262 5.75 -8.65 7.10
N LEU A 263 6.37 -8.04 6.08
CA LEU A 263 7.81 -7.77 6.07
C LEU A 263 8.22 -6.85 7.21
N LEU A 264 7.40 -5.85 7.56
CA LEU A 264 7.64 -5.01 8.73
C LEU A 264 7.66 -5.85 10.02
N LYS A 265 6.63 -6.69 10.24
CA LYS A 265 6.56 -7.62 11.38
C LYS A 265 7.77 -8.57 11.45
N MET A 266 8.25 -9.01 10.29
CA MET A 266 9.43 -9.90 10.21
C MET A 266 10.76 -9.16 10.40
N GLY A 267 10.77 -7.82 10.41
CA GLY A 267 12.00 -7.01 10.47
C GLY A 267 12.76 -6.95 9.15
N LEU A 268 12.07 -7.16 8.02
CA LEU A 268 12.66 -7.25 6.68
C LEU A 268 12.30 -6.06 5.77
N LEU A 269 11.26 -5.27 6.09
CA LEU A 269 10.80 -4.21 5.18
C LEU A 269 11.89 -3.17 4.90
N LYS A 270 12.62 -2.74 5.93
CA LYS A 270 13.70 -1.74 5.79
C LYS A 270 14.84 -2.27 4.90
N SER A 271 15.30 -3.50 5.13
CA SER A 271 16.36 -4.10 4.31
C SER A 271 15.92 -4.29 2.86
N PHE A 272 14.66 -4.67 2.63
CA PHE A 272 14.13 -4.80 1.27
C PHE A 272 14.17 -3.48 0.50
N VAL A 273 13.75 -2.39 1.13
CA VAL A 273 13.81 -1.08 0.49
C VAL A 273 15.27 -0.65 0.28
N TYR A 274 16.15 -0.87 1.26
CA TYR A 274 17.55 -0.49 1.16
C TYR A 274 18.33 -1.26 0.09
N ASP A 275 18.08 -2.56 -0.06
CA ASP A 275 18.65 -3.36 -1.15
C ASP A 275 18.26 -2.75 -2.49
N PHE A 276 16.97 -2.43 -2.70
CA PHE A 276 16.50 -1.80 -3.92
C PHE A 276 17.16 -0.43 -4.18
N LEU A 277 17.25 0.42 -3.14
CA LEU A 277 17.90 1.73 -3.22
C LEU A 277 19.41 1.61 -3.56
N GLN A 278 20.06 0.51 -3.20
CA GLN A 278 21.45 0.20 -3.54
C GLN A 278 21.59 -0.57 -4.86
N ASN A 279 20.54 -0.62 -5.68
CA ASN A 279 20.51 -1.37 -6.93
C ASN A 279 20.76 -2.88 -6.79
N LYS A 280 20.28 -3.44 -5.67
CA LYS A 280 20.28 -4.88 -5.40
C LYS A 280 18.86 -5.42 -5.42
N THR A 281 18.73 -6.69 -5.81
CA THR A 281 17.47 -7.42 -5.64
C THR A 281 17.29 -7.79 -4.18
N PRO A 282 16.17 -7.42 -3.52
CA PRO A 282 15.91 -7.79 -2.14
C PRO A 282 15.92 -9.30 -1.91
N VAL A 283 16.58 -9.74 -0.85
CA VAL A 283 16.67 -11.17 -0.49
C VAL A 283 15.73 -11.51 0.65
N TYR A 284 14.87 -12.51 0.43
CA TYR A 284 13.96 -13.01 1.46
C TYR A 284 14.66 -14.00 2.41
N ASP A 285 15.02 -13.54 3.60
CA ASP A 285 15.43 -14.43 4.71
C ASP A 285 14.23 -15.24 5.22
N ARG A 286 14.16 -16.49 4.76
CA ARG A 286 13.10 -17.44 5.13
C ARG A 286 13.09 -17.76 6.62
N ALA A 287 14.18 -17.59 7.36
CA ALA A 287 14.20 -17.84 8.80
C ALA A 287 13.28 -16.88 9.56
N LYS A 288 13.10 -15.65 9.05
CA LYS A 288 12.24 -14.64 9.69
C LYS A 288 10.74 -14.94 9.61
N LYS A 289 10.32 -15.90 8.77
CA LYS A 289 8.91 -16.31 8.63
C LYS A 289 8.28 -16.73 9.98
N ILE A 290 9.10 -17.17 10.93
CA ILE A 290 8.67 -17.56 12.26
C ILE A 290 7.98 -16.43 13.05
N LYS A 291 8.18 -15.16 12.63
CA LYS A 291 7.55 -13.98 13.24
C LYS A 291 6.20 -13.62 12.62
N SER A 292 5.78 -14.26 11.53
CA SER A 292 4.54 -13.93 10.81
C SER A 292 3.41 -14.89 11.18
N ASN A 293 2.42 -14.41 11.93
CA ASN A 293 1.19 -15.14 12.17
C ASN A 293 0.45 -15.46 10.86
N THR A 294 0.43 -14.51 9.91
CA THR A 294 -0.19 -14.69 8.60
C THR A 294 0.41 -15.85 7.80
N TYR A 295 1.74 -16.02 7.83
CA TYR A 295 2.42 -17.17 7.23
C TYR A 295 1.84 -18.49 7.79
N TYR A 296 1.77 -18.61 9.11
CA TYR A 296 1.25 -19.81 9.77
C TYR A 296 -0.24 -20.03 9.48
N THR A 297 -1.06 -18.99 9.48
CA THR A 297 -2.49 -19.07 9.15
C THR A 297 -2.70 -19.55 7.71
N ASN A 298 -1.99 -18.98 6.74
CA ASN A 298 -2.17 -19.30 5.33
C ASN A 298 -1.62 -20.69 4.98
N LEU A 299 -0.47 -21.07 5.55
CA LEU A 299 0.06 -22.42 5.41
C LEU A 299 -0.83 -23.45 6.11
N GLY A 300 -1.35 -23.12 7.29
CA GLY A 300 -2.33 -23.93 8.02
C GLY A 300 -3.61 -24.15 7.21
N ASN A 301 -4.13 -23.10 6.58
CA ASN A 301 -5.27 -23.21 5.67
C ASN A 301 -4.94 -24.12 4.48
N ALA A 302 -3.75 -23.97 3.87
CA ALA A 302 -3.31 -24.84 2.78
C ALA A 302 -3.17 -26.33 3.20
N CYS A 303 -2.84 -26.61 4.46
CA CYS A 303 -2.83 -27.96 5.03
C CYS A 303 -4.27 -28.46 5.27
N TYR A 304 -5.14 -27.63 5.82
CA TYR A 304 -6.56 -27.93 6.05
C TYR A 304 -7.28 -28.32 4.74
N GLN A 305 -7.03 -27.58 3.65
CA GLN A 305 -7.60 -27.90 2.32
C GLN A 305 -7.11 -29.25 1.77
N ARG A 306 -5.91 -29.70 2.17
CA ARG A 306 -5.34 -31.01 1.80
C ARG A 306 -5.64 -32.11 2.83
N ASN A 307 -6.60 -31.87 3.72
CA ASN A 307 -6.97 -32.79 4.80
C ASN A 307 -5.83 -33.16 5.77
N LYS A 308 -4.76 -32.36 5.85
CA LYS A 308 -3.65 -32.55 6.80
C LYS A 308 -3.98 -31.86 8.13
N LEU A 309 -5.00 -32.38 8.83
CA LEU A 309 -5.65 -31.67 9.94
C LEU A 309 -4.73 -31.42 11.15
N ASN A 310 -3.88 -32.39 11.52
CA ASN A 310 -2.93 -32.22 12.63
C ASN A 310 -1.88 -31.12 12.33
N TRP A 311 -1.33 -31.11 11.12
CA TRP A 311 -0.43 -30.05 10.66
C TRP A 311 -1.12 -28.69 10.65
N ALA A 312 -2.35 -28.63 10.14
CA ALA A 312 -3.14 -27.40 10.13
C ALA A 312 -3.39 -26.88 11.55
N LEU A 313 -3.70 -27.78 12.50
CA LEU A 313 -3.93 -27.44 13.90
C LEU A 313 -2.67 -26.88 14.57
N ASN A 314 -1.52 -27.53 14.37
CA ASN A 314 -0.25 -27.06 14.93
C ASN A 314 0.15 -25.68 14.39
N LEU A 315 0.00 -25.48 13.07
CA LEU A 315 0.30 -24.19 12.43
C LEU A 315 -0.64 -23.08 12.92
N VAL A 316 -1.94 -23.33 13.02
CA VAL A 316 -2.89 -22.31 13.47
C VAL A 316 -2.73 -22.00 14.96
N ASN A 317 -2.37 -22.99 15.79
CA ASN A 317 -2.00 -22.74 17.18
C ASN A 317 -0.80 -21.80 17.27
N LYS A 318 0.25 -22.05 16.46
CA LYS A 318 1.42 -21.16 16.41
C LYS A 318 1.06 -19.73 15.97
N SER A 319 0.13 -19.61 15.03
CA SER A 319 -0.39 -18.30 14.60
C SER A 319 -1.08 -17.54 15.74
N ILE A 320 -1.89 -18.24 16.54
CA ILE A 320 -2.61 -17.66 17.69
C ILE A 320 -1.66 -17.31 18.83
N GLU A 321 -0.60 -18.09 19.06
CA GLU A 321 0.47 -17.75 20.01
C GLU A 321 1.15 -16.42 19.65
N LEU A 322 1.39 -16.19 18.35
CA LEU A 322 2.00 -14.95 17.87
C LEU A 322 1.04 -13.77 17.88
N GLU A 323 -0.24 -13.99 17.58
CA GLU A 323 -1.26 -12.95 17.56
C GLU A 323 -2.62 -13.50 18.02
N SER A 324 -2.87 -13.40 19.33
CA SER A 324 -4.04 -13.98 20.00
C SER A 324 -5.39 -13.43 19.54
N LYS A 325 -5.38 -12.24 18.90
CA LYS A 325 -6.57 -11.57 18.34
C LYS A 325 -6.74 -11.78 16.83
N SER A 326 -5.98 -12.70 16.21
CA SER A 326 -6.11 -13.02 14.79
C SER A 326 -7.47 -13.69 14.50
N LYS A 327 -8.36 -12.96 13.81
CA LYS A 327 -9.71 -13.43 13.46
C LYS A 327 -9.63 -14.64 12.54
N GLU A 328 -8.74 -14.61 11.57
CA GLU A 328 -8.57 -15.60 10.52
C GLU A 328 -8.01 -16.92 11.08
N ALA A 329 -7.00 -16.84 11.96
CA ALA A 329 -6.46 -18.00 12.65
C ALA A 329 -7.51 -18.64 13.56
N THR A 330 -8.23 -17.83 14.32
CA THR A 330 -9.31 -18.30 15.20
C THR A 330 -10.40 -19.04 14.42
N LYS A 331 -10.89 -18.47 13.32
CA LYS A 331 -11.88 -19.11 12.44
C LYS A 331 -11.37 -20.43 11.88
N LEU A 332 -10.10 -20.45 11.43
CA LEU A 332 -9.48 -21.66 10.88
C LEU A 332 -9.37 -22.77 11.93
N LYS A 333 -8.98 -22.45 13.18
CA LYS A 333 -8.90 -23.44 14.26
C LYS A 333 -10.25 -24.08 14.56
N ILE A 334 -11.33 -23.28 14.63
CA ILE A 334 -12.69 -23.80 14.81
C ILE A 334 -13.04 -24.78 13.67
N LYS A 335 -12.79 -24.40 12.41
CA LYS A 335 -13.04 -25.29 11.26
C LYS A 335 -12.25 -26.59 11.33
N ILE A 336 -10.98 -26.53 11.72
CA ILE A 336 -10.13 -27.71 11.86
C ILE A 336 -10.69 -28.64 12.94
N LEU A 337 -11.02 -28.13 14.13
CA LEU A 337 -11.57 -28.93 15.22
C LEU A 337 -12.89 -29.59 14.83
N LYS A 338 -13.79 -28.85 14.17
CA LYS A 338 -15.04 -29.40 13.64
C LYS A 338 -14.79 -30.53 12.64
N LYS A 339 -13.86 -30.33 11.70
CA LYS A 339 -13.50 -31.34 10.69
C LYS A 339 -12.82 -32.57 11.29
N GLN A 340 -12.20 -32.44 12.47
CA GLN A 340 -11.69 -33.55 13.28
C GLN A 340 -12.75 -34.20 14.18
N THR A 341 -14.03 -33.86 14.03
CA THR A 341 -15.14 -34.29 14.90
C THR A 341 -14.97 -33.96 16.38
N ARG A 342 -14.08 -33.01 16.71
CA ARG A 342 -13.83 -32.51 18.08
C ARG A 342 -14.77 -31.35 18.39
N ILE A 343 -16.07 -31.60 18.33
CA ILE A 343 -17.11 -30.55 18.39
C ILE A 343 -17.13 -29.86 19.77
N LYS A 344 -16.93 -30.61 20.86
CA LYS A 344 -16.84 -30.04 22.23
C LYS A 344 -15.64 -29.10 22.37
N ASP A 345 -14.49 -29.46 21.83
CA ASP A 345 -13.29 -28.61 21.83
C ASP A 345 -13.50 -27.35 20.98
N ALA A 346 -14.17 -27.49 19.83
CA ALA A 346 -14.54 -26.35 19.00
C ALA A 346 -15.48 -25.38 19.75
N CYS A 347 -16.46 -25.90 20.50
CA CYS A 347 -17.38 -25.12 21.32
C CYS A 347 -16.64 -24.36 22.43
N SER A 348 -15.80 -25.06 23.20
CA SER A 348 -14.98 -24.47 24.26
C SER A 348 -14.09 -23.35 23.72
N PHE A 349 -13.37 -23.64 22.64
CA PHE A 349 -12.48 -22.66 22.01
C PHE A 349 -13.25 -21.47 21.42
N ALA A 350 -14.40 -21.68 20.79
CA ALA A 350 -15.23 -20.62 20.23
C ALA A 350 -15.74 -19.67 21.33
N LYS A 351 -16.19 -20.20 22.46
CA LYS A 351 -16.58 -19.40 23.63
C LYS A 351 -15.42 -18.54 24.11
N GLU A 352 -14.25 -19.13 24.33
CA GLU A 352 -13.04 -18.39 24.75
C GLU A 352 -12.65 -17.31 23.72
N ALA A 353 -12.70 -17.64 22.42
CA ALA A 353 -12.36 -16.72 21.35
C ALA A 353 -13.29 -15.51 21.27
N ILE A 354 -14.59 -15.66 21.56
CA ILE A 354 -15.55 -14.56 21.61
C ILE A 354 -15.20 -13.58 22.72
N HIS A 355 -14.64 -14.04 23.86
CA HIS A 355 -14.17 -13.14 24.92
C HIS A 355 -12.96 -12.32 24.44
N ARG A 356 -12.01 -12.94 23.71
CA ARG A 356 -10.85 -12.24 23.15
C ARG A 356 -11.19 -11.28 22.01
N ILE A 357 -12.20 -11.61 21.21
CA ILE A 357 -12.60 -10.90 20.00
C ILE A 357 -14.13 -10.65 20.01
N PRO A 358 -14.64 -9.82 20.93
CA PRO A 358 -16.07 -9.70 21.19
C PRO A 358 -16.89 -9.07 20.06
N ASN A 359 -16.23 -8.35 19.15
CA ASN A 359 -16.84 -7.63 18.02
C ASN A 359 -16.61 -8.37 16.70
N ASN A 360 -16.90 -9.67 16.67
CA ASN A 360 -16.77 -10.50 15.47
C ASN A 360 -18.00 -11.41 15.31
N LEU A 361 -18.92 -11.01 14.43
CA LEU A 361 -20.14 -11.75 14.16
C LEU A 361 -19.86 -13.18 13.69
N ASP A 362 -18.87 -13.39 12.81
CA ASP A 362 -18.58 -14.72 12.27
C ASP A 362 -18.24 -15.73 13.37
N LEU A 363 -17.51 -15.32 14.42
CA LEU A 363 -17.17 -16.22 15.54
C LEU A 363 -18.40 -16.65 16.33
N ARG A 364 -19.35 -15.74 16.53
CA ARG A 364 -20.62 -16.05 17.19
C ARG A 364 -21.50 -16.94 16.33
N LEU A 365 -21.53 -16.71 15.02
CA LEU A 365 -22.22 -17.59 14.09
C LEU A 365 -21.61 -19.00 14.06
N TYR A 366 -20.28 -19.14 14.17
CA TYR A 366 -19.67 -20.46 14.38
C TYR A 366 -20.13 -21.11 15.68
N LEU A 367 -20.27 -20.35 16.77
CA LEU A 367 -20.77 -20.90 18.03
C LEU A 367 -22.22 -21.36 17.92
N VAL A 368 -23.09 -20.60 17.25
CA VAL A 368 -24.48 -21.01 16.93
C VAL A 368 -24.48 -22.31 16.12
N ASP A 369 -23.70 -22.38 15.04
CA ASP A 369 -23.60 -23.58 14.20
C ASP A 369 -23.10 -24.79 15.02
N ILE A 370 -22.19 -24.58 15.99
CA ILE A 370 -21.69 -25.64 16.88
C ILE A 370 -22.76 -26.09 17.89
N PHE A 371 -23.55 -25.17 18.46
CA PHE A 371 -24.63 -25.53 19.37
C PHE A 371 -25.69 -26.38 18.66
N ILE A 372 -26.04 -26.03 17.43
CA ILE A 372 -26.97 -26.82 16.61
C ILE A 372 -26.42 -28.23 16.38
N GLU A 373 -25.13 -28.37 16.02
CA GLU A 373 -24.48 -29.69 15.84
C GLU A 373 -24.41 -30.53 17.13
N LEU A 374 -24.44 -29.89 18.30
CA LEU A 374 -24.48 -30.56 19.60
C LEU A 374 -25.91 -30.85 20.09
N GLY A 375 -26.94 -30.42 19.35
CA GLY A 375 -28.35 -30.51 19.79
C GLY A 375 -28.72 -29.50 20.89
N GLU A 376 -27.86 -28.51 21.18
CA GLU A 376 -28.08 -27.50 22.21
C GLU A 376 -28.91 -26.32 21.66
N TYR A 377 -30.11 -26.60 21.15
CA TYR A 377 -30.94 -25.64 20.40
C TYR A 377 -31.31 -24.38 21.19
N LEU A 378 -31.58 -24.50 22.49
CA LEU A 378 -31.87 -23.34 23.35
C LEU A 378 -30.67 -22.37 23.42
N LYS A 379 -29.45 -22.91 23.52
CA LYS A 379 -28.23 -22.08 23.54
C LYS A 379 -27.95 -21.46 22.18
N ALA A 380 -28.30 -22.16 21.09
CA ALA A 380 -28.23 -21.60 19.74
C ALA A 380 -29.17 -20.40 19.59
N ASP A 381 -30.42 -20.50 20.04
CA ASP A 381 -31.41 -19.41 20.01
C ASP A 381 -30.95 -18.20 20.86
N ASP A 382 -30.46 -18.45 22.08
CA ASP A 382 -29.93 -17.39 22.94
C ASP A 382 -28.76 -16.64 22.30
N GLU A 383 -27.81 -17.35 21.68
CA GLU A 383 -26.68 -16.71 21.01
C GLU A 383 -27.11 -15.98 19.73
N ILE A 384 -28.14 -16.45 19.01
CA ILE A 384 -28.75 -15.72 17.89
C ILE A 384 -29.34 -14.39 18.40
N LYS A 385 -30.11 -14.40 19.49
CA LYS A 385 -30.66 -13.18 20.10
C LYS A 385 -29.56 -12.18 20.47
N ARG A 386 -28.45 -12.67 21.06
CA ARG A 386 -27.25 -11.84 21.34
C ARG A 386 -26.63 -11.27 20.07
N CYS A 387 -26.59 -12.05 18.97
CA CYS A 387 -26.09 -11.57 17.69
C CYS A 387 -26.99 -10.47 17.10
N ILE A 388 -28.32 -10.63 17.13
CA ILE A 388 -29.28 -9.63 16.66
C ILE A 388 -29.12 -8.34 17.45
N HIS A 389 -29.12 -8.43 18.79
CA HIS A 389 -28.98 -7.27 19.66
C HIS A 389 -27.70 -6.49 19.38
N LYS A 390 -26.58 -7.18 19.15
CA LYS A 390 -25.27 -6.53 18.99
C LYS A 390 -24.94 -6.08 17.57
N PHE A 391 -25.36 -6.81 16.55
CA PHE A 391 -24.93 -6.58 15.16
C PHE A 391 -26.09 -6.22 14.23
N GLY A 392 -27.31 -6.15 14.75
CA GLY A 392 -28.53 -6.06 13.95
C GLY A 392 -28.82 -7.36 13.20
N GLU A 393 -30.04 -7.47 12.69
CA GLU A 393 -30.43 -8.61 11.88
C GLU A 393 -29.86 -8.47 10.45
N ASN A 394 -29.20 -9.53 9.97
CA ASN A 394 -28.69 -9.59 8.60
C ASN A 394 -28.93 -10.97 8.00
N TYR A 395 -28.65 -11.11 6.70
CA TYR A 395 -28.86 -12.35 5.95
C TYR A 395 -28.23 -13.59 6.62
N SER A 396 -27.01 -13.45 7.17
CA SER A 396 -26.30 -14.58 7.78
C SER A 396 -27.00 -15.07 9.06
N ILE A 397 -27.54 -14.14 9.86
CA ILE A 397 -28.32 -14.44 11.07
C ILE A 397 -29.68 -15.03 10.69
N ARG A 398 -30.40 -14.42 9.74
CA ARG A 398 -31.68 -14.94 9.22
C ARG A 398 -31.58 -16.39 8.75
N LYS A 399 -30.48 -16.71 8.06
CA LYS A 399 -30.21 -18.08 7.63
C LYS A 399 -30.12 -19.04 8.82
N ARG A 400 -29.47 -18.65 9.93
CA ARG A 400 -29.39 -19.50 11.13
C ARG A 400 -30.71 -19.60 11.88
N ILE A 401 -31.50 -18.52 11.92
CA ILE A 401 -32.86 -18.55 12.48
C ILE A 401 -33.71 -19.57 11.73
N LYS A 402 -33.72 -19.51 10.39
CA LYS A 402 -34.45 -20.47 9.57
C LYS A 402 -33.98 -21.90 9.84
N ASN A 403 -32.67 -22.13 9.77
CA ASN A 403 -32.10 -23.45 10.03
C ASN A 403 -32.49 -24.00 11.41
N LEU A 404 -32.54 -23.17 12.45
CA LEU A 404 -32.93 -23.59 13.79
C LEU A 404 -34.43 -23.94 13.87
N LYS A 405 -35.29 -23.15 13.21
CA LYS A 405 -36.74 -23.43 13.10
C LYS A 405 -37.05 -24.71 12.33
N ASP A 406 -36.22 -25.08 11.36
CA ASP A 406 -36.40 -26.32 10.59
C ASP A 406 -36.00 -27.57 11.43
N LEU A 407 -35.37 -27.39 12.60
CA LEU A 407 -34.85 -28.46 13.46
C LEU A 407 -35.62 -28.63 14.79
N VAL A 408 -36.46 -27.67 15.15
CA VAL A 408 -37.31 -27.64 16.36
C VAL A 408 -38.76 -27.72 15.93
#